data_AF-A0A537XJY8-F1
#
_entry.id   AF-A0A537XJY8-F1
#
_cell.length_a   1.000
_cell.length_b   1.000
_cell.length_c   1.000
_cell.angle_alpha   90.00
_cell.angle_beta   90.00
_cell.angle_gamma   90.00
#
_symmetry.space_group_name_H-M   'P 1'
#
loop_
_entity.id
_entity.type
_entity.pdbx_description
1 polymer ?
#
loop_
_entity_poly.entity_id
_entity_poly.type
_entity_poly.pdbx_seq_one_letter_code
_entity_poly.pdbx_strand_id
1 'polypeptide(L)'
;MAAHDEPRLIFPGLGDFYERFSPFSYALMRFAAGAILVPHGIQKILNTPIAKFAPNIAAKGLPFAEGLAYLTYFAESVAAACLAIGLFTRIAAAVVGIEMLIIVFFFQWQFGYFWTNRGYEFALLWLLLCIAIFFKGGGRYSIDRMIGREF
;
A
#
# COMPACT_ATOMS: atom_id res chain seq x y z
N MET A 1 5.43 -13.61 35.13
CA MET A 1 5.44 -15.05 34.78
C MET A 1 4.11 -15.35 34.09
N ALA A 2 4.05 -15.11 32.78
CA ALA A 2 2.91 -15.45 31.93
C ALA A 2 3.48 -15.86 30.57
N ALA A 3 4.30 -16.90 30.58
CA ALA A 3 4.60 -17.67 29.39
C ALA A 3 3.72 -18.92 29.53
N HIS A 4 2.71 -19.08 28.68
CA HIS A 4 2.01 -20.32 28.33
C HIS A 4 0.65 -19.96 27.69
N ASP A 5 0.67 -19.59 26.41
CA ASP A 5 -0.42 -19.92 25.48
C ASP A 5 -0.01 -19.70 24.01
N GLU A 6 1.27 -19.93 23.67
CA GLU A 6 1.65 -19.96 22.26
C GLU A 6 1.24 -21.29 21.64
N PRO A 7 0.47 -21.28 20.54
CA PRO A 7 0.08 -22.49 19.85
C PRO A 7 1.32 -23.26 19.39
N ARG A 8 1.35 -24.56 19.70
CA ARG A 8 2.46 -25.42 19.30
C ARG A 8 2.46 -25.60 17.78
N LEU A 9 3.63 -25.50 17.18
CA LEU A 9 3.81 -25.80 15.75
C LEU A 9 3.48 -27.26 15.47
N ILE A 10 2.76 -27.51 14.37
CA ILE A 10 2.50 -28.87 13.87
C ILE A 10 3.83 -29.58 13.54
N PHE A 11 4.81 -28.82 13.04
CA PHE A 11 6.16 -29.29 12.75
C PHE A 11 7.19 -28.54 13.61
N PRO A 12 7.60 -29.10 14.77
CA PRO A 12 8.49 -28.42 15.71
C PRO A 12 9.85 -28.02 15.12
N GLY A 13 10.38 -28.79 14.17
CA GLY A 13 11.66 -28.51 13.52
C GLY A 13 11.71 -27.21 12.69
N LEU A 14 10.58 -26.55 12.47
CA LEU A 14 10.51 -25.26 11.77
C LEU A 14 10.57 -24.04 12.72
N GLY A 15 10.60 -24.26 14.04
CA GLY A 15 10.59 -23.17 15.03
C GLY A 15 11.73 -22.18 14.82
N ASP A 16 12.97 -22.68 14.77
CA ASP A 16 14.16 -21.84 14.56
C ASP A 16 14.10 -21.06 13.24
N PHE A 17 13.51 -21.66 12.20
CA PHE A 17 13.33 -21.01 10.91
C PHE A 17 12.35 -19.83 11.03
N TYR A 18 11.19 -20.02 11.64
CA TYR A 18 10.21 -18.96 11.81
C TYR A 18 10.73 -17.82 12.69
N GLU A 19 11.39 -18.13 13.81
CA GLU A 19 12.00 -17.12 14.69
C GLU A 19 13.05 -16.28 13.96
N ARG A 20 13.86 -16.91 13.11
CA ARG A 20 14.90 -16.20 12.34
C ARG A 20 14.31 -15.19 11.35
N PHE A 21 13.17 -15.48 10.73
CA PHE A 21 12.57 -14.63 9.69
C PHE A 21 11.43 -13.73 10.20
N SER A 22 10.83 -14.05 11.34
CA SER A 22 9.74 -13.31 11.97
C SER A 22 10.00 -11.80 12.07
N PRO A 23 11.22 -11.32 12.45
CA PRO A 23 11.50 -9.89 12.50
C PRO A 23 11.33 -9.17 11.14
N PHE A 24 11.64 -9.85 10.04
CA PHE A 24 11.60 -9.27 8.69
C PHE A 24 10.21 -9.32 8.05
N SER A 25 9.32 -10.18 8.54
CA SER A 25 7.98 -10.42 7.97
C SER A 25 7.22 -9.12 7.67
N TYR A 26 7.15 -8.23 8.66
CA TYR A 26 6.44 -6.96 8.51
C TYR A 26 7.13 -6.01 7.52
N ALA A 27 8.46 -5.94 7.57
CA ALA A 27 9.22 -5.09 6.66
C ALA A 27 9.05 -5.55 5.21
N LEU A 28 9.02 -6.87 4.98
CA LEU A 28 8.75 -7.45 3.67
C LEU A 28 7.34 -7.12 3.19
N MET A 29 6.31 -7.27 4.04
CA MET A 29 4.93 -6.90 3.69
C MET A 29 4.82 -5.42 3.33
N ARG A 30 5.41 -4.53 4.15
CA ARG A 30 5.43 -3.09 3.93
C ARG A 30 6.18 -2.72 2.64
N PHE A 31 7.34 -3.33 2.42
CA PHE A 31 8.13 -3.16 1.21
C PHE A 31 7.34 -3.61 -0.03
N ALA A 32 6.75 -4.80 -0.02
CA ALA A 32 5.95 -5.32 -1.13
C ALA A 32 4.74 -4.42 -1.43
N ALA A 33 4.03 -3.95 -0.40
CA ALA A 33 2.87 -3.08 -0.57
C ALA A 33 3.22 -1.79 -1.34
N GLY A 34 4.34 -1.14 -1.00
CA GLY A 34 4.80 0.05 -1.72
C GLY A 34 5.49 -0.25 -3.05
N ALA A 35 6.44 -1.19 -3.07
CA ALA A 35 7.30 -1.45 -4.23
C ALA A 35 6.53 -2.00 -5.44
N ILE A 36 5.48 -2.80 -5.22
CA ILE A 36 4.64 -3.32 -6.32
C ILE A 36 3.76 -2.20 -6.91
N LEU A 37 3.47 -1.15 -6.14
CA LEU A 37 2.68 -0.02 -6.61
C LEU A 37 3.51 0.97 -7.46
N VAL A 38 4.81 1.14 -7.15
CA VAL A 38 5.73 2.08 -7.84
C VAL A 38 5.71 1.97 -9.37
N PRO A 39 5.73 0.77 -9.99
CA PRO A 39 5.61 0.63 -11.45
C PRO A 39 4.37 1.32 -12.05
N HIS A 40 3.23 1.35 -11.33
CA HIS A 40 2.02 2.02 -11.80
C HIS A 40 2.22 3.54 -11.89
N GLY A 41 2.83 4.13 -10.86
CA GLY A 41 3.17 5.56 -10.84
C GLY A 41 4.19 5.91 -11.92
N ILE A 42 5.25 5.11 -12.08
CA ILE A 42 6.27 5.33 -13.12
C ILE A 42 5.65 5.25 -14.52
N GLN A 43 4.82 4.25 -14.79
CA GLN A 43 4.16 4.11 -16.09
C GLN A 43 3.28 5.33 -16.38
N LYS A 44 2.55 5.83 -15.39
CA LYS A 44 1.73 7.04 -15.51
C LYS A 44 2.56 8.28 -15.80
N ILE A 45 3.65 8.50 -15.05
CA ILE A 45 4.54 9.65 -15.22
C ILE A 45 5.21 9.65 -16.58
N LEU A 46 5.71 8.50 -17.05
CA LEU A 46 6.48 8.42 -18.28
C LEU A 46 5.62 8.34 -19.55
N ASN A 47 4.45 7.69 -19.48
CA ASN A 47 3.69 7.35 -20.69
C ASN A 47 2.35 8.09 -20.81
N THR A 48 1.87 8.71 -19.73
CA THR A 48 0.53 9.30 -19.70
C THR A 48 0.59 10.76 -19.26
N PRO A 49 0.55 11.73 -20.19
CA PRO A 49 0.39 13.14 -19.85
C PRO A 49 -0.87 13.38 -19.03
N ILE A 50 -0.81 14.30 -18.06
CA ILE A 50 -1.94 14.64 -17.17
C ILE A 50 -3.19 15.04 -17.97
N ALA A 51 -3.01 15.80 -19.05
CA ALA A 51 -4.11 16.19 -19.96
C ALA A 51 -4.85 14.99 -20.59
N LYS A 52 -4.22 13.80 -20.66
CA LYS A 52 -4.85 12.56 -21.12
C LYS A 52 -5.49 11.74 -19.99
N PHE A 53 -5.00 11.87 -18.76
CA PHE A 53 -5.52 11.12 -17.62
C PHE A 53 -6.66 11.83 -16.89
N ALA A 54 -6.58 13.15 -16.75
CA ALA A 54 -7.59 13.96 -16.07
C ALA A 54 -9.02 13.76 -16.63
N PRO A 55 -9.24 13.63 -17.96
CA PRO A 55 -10.58 13.31 -18.49
C PRO A 55 -11.16 11.99 -17.96
N ASN A 56 -10.33 10.99 -17.65
CA ASN A 56 -10.80 9.72 -17.09
C ASN A 56 -11.34 9.91 -15.66
N ILE A 57 -10.70 10.78 -14.87
CA ILE A 57 -11.18 11.14 -13.53
C ILE A 57 -12.48 11.96 -13.63
N ALA A 58 -12.51 12.95 -14.54
CA ALA A 58 -13.70 13.76 -14.78
C ALA A 58 -14.91 12.91 -15.22
N ALA A 59 -14.68 11.88 -16.05
CA ALA A 59 -15.73 10.95 -16.49
C ALA A 59 -16.34 10.12 -15.34
N LYS A 60 -15.66 10.01 -14.19
CA LYS A 60 -16.20 9.39 -12.97
C LYS A 60 -16.95 10.37 -12.07
N GLY A 61 -17.15 11.62 -12.51
CA GLY A 61 -17.88 12.63 -11.75
C GLY A 61 -17.08 13.25 -10.59
N LEU A 62 -15.76 13.03 -10.54
CA LEU A 62 -14.91 13.59 -9.51
C LEU A 62 -14.53 15.04 -9.84
N PRO A 63 -14.68 15.99 -8.90
CA PRO A 63 -14.27 17.38 -9.11
C PRO A 63 -12.74 17.50 -9.16
N PHE A 64 -12.24 18.61 -9.70
CA PHE A 64 -10.80 18.93 -9.70
C PHE A 64 -9.91 17.82 -10.29
N ALA A 65 -10.31 17.30 -11.45
CA ALA A 65 -9.72 16.12 -12.07
C ALA A 65 -8.20 16.22 -12.35
N GLU A 66 -7.70 17.40 -12.72
CA GLU A 66 -6.26 17.60 -12.92
C GLU A 66 -5.47 17.47 -11.62
N GLY A 67 -5.95 18.07 -10.52
CA GLY A 67 -5.30 17.96 -9.22
C GLY A 67 -5.33 16.54 -8.67
N LEU A 68 -6.46 15.84 -8.85
CA LEU A 68 -6.56 14.43 -8.51
C LEU A 68 -5.61 13.57 -9.36
N ALA A 69 -5.40 13.89 -10.64
CA ALA A 69 -4.43 13.20 -11.49
C ALA A 69 -3.01 13.33 -10.92
N TYR A 70 -2.59 14.55 -10.55
CA TYR A 70 -1.28 14.77 -9.91
C TYR A 70 -1.18 14.01 -8.58
N LEU A 71 -2.25 13.99 -7.78
CA LEU A 71 -2.27 13.29 -6.51
C LEU A 71 -2.15 11.76 -6.69
N THR A 72 -2.87 11.18 -7.64
CA THR A 72 -2.72 9.77 -8.05
C THR A 72 -1.28 9.47 -8.44
N TYR A 73 -0.66 10.34 -9.27
CA TYR A 73 0.71 10.10 -9.74
C TYR A 73 1.69 10.14 -8.56
N PHE A 74 1.52 11.10 -7.65
CA PHE A 74 2.30 11.19 -6.42
C PHE A 74 2.10 9.98 -5.49
N ALA A 75 0.85 9.54 -5.31
CA ALA A 75 0.50 8.43 -4.45
C ALA A 75 1.14 7.12 -4.92
N GLU A 76 1.01 6.79 -6.21
CA GLU A 76 1.55 5.56 -6.78
C GLU A 76 3.06 5.60 -7.05
N SER A 77 3.73 6.74 -6.88
CA SER A 77 5.18 6.87 -7.07
C SER A 77 5.89 7.18 -5.76
N VAL A 78 5.90 8.45 -5.36
CA VAL A 78 6.66 8.95 -4.22
C VAL A 78 6.11 8.39 -2.92
N ALA A 79 4.79 8.45 -2.71
CA ALA A 79 4.21 7.91 -1.47
C ALA A 79 4.38 6.39 -1.39
N ALA A 80 4.20 5.67 -2.51
CA ALA A 80 4.47 4.24 -2.60
C ALA A 80 5.93 3.88 -2.29
N ALA A 81 6.91 4.64 -2.81
CA ALA A 81 8.33 4.44 -2.52
C ALA A 81 8.66 4.74 -1.04
N CYS A 82 8.12 5.83 -0.50
CA CYS A 82 8.22 6.16 0.92
C CYS A 82 7.63 5.06 1.80
N LEU A 83 6.46 4.52 1.44
CA LEU A 83 5.85 3.38 2.10
C LEU A 83 6.76 2.16 2.06
N ALA A 84 7.36 1.87 0.90
CA ALA A 84 8.23 0.70 0.68
C ALA A 84 9.51 0.74 1.53
N ILE A 85 10.11 1.91 1.74
CA ILE A 85 11.31 2.08 2.58
C ILE A 85 10.98 2.36 4.05
N GLY A 86 9.74 2.75 4.34
CA GLY A 86 9.26 3.02 5.70
C GLY A 86 9.67 4.42 6.14
N LEU A 87 9.49 5.38 5.24
CA LEU A 87 9.67 6.81 5.48
C LEU A 87 8.27 7.46 5.47
N PHE A 88 7.97 8.23 6.50
CA PHE A 88 6.65 8.81 6.75
C PHE A 88 5.53 7.76 6.67
N THR A 89 5.77 6.59 7.27
CA THR A 89 5.02 5.35 6.98
C THR A 89 3.51 5.54 7.13
N ARG A 90 3.04 6.20 8.20
CA ARG A 90 1.60 6.45 8.39
C ARG A 90 1.03 7.38 7.33
N ILE A 91 1.72 8.48 7.05
CA ILE A 91 1.25 9.45 6.05
C ILE A 91 1.24 8.80 4.66
N ALA A 92 2.30 8.08 4.30
CA ALA A 92 2.40 7.35 3.04
C ALA A 92 1.29 6.29 2.90
N ALA A 93 1.06 5.50 3.96
CA ALA A 93 -0.02 4.52 3.99
C ALA A 93 -1.42 5.17 3.89
N ALA A 94 -1.63 6.32 4.53
CA ALA A 94 -2.88 7.06 4.42
C ALA A 94 -3.12 7.59 3.00
N VAL A 95 -2.11 8.18 2.37
CA VAL A 95 -2.20 8.70 0.99
C VAL A 95 -2.53 7.57 0.00
N VAL A 96 -1.76 6.48 0.03
CA VAL A 96 -2.01 5.32 -0.84
C VAL A 96 -3.35 4.66 -0.50
N GLY A 97 -3.68 4.52 0.78
CA GLY A 97 -4.96 3.94 1.21
C GLY A 97 -6.17 4.74 0.73
N ILE A 98 -6.15 6.07 0.85
CA ILE A 98 -7.23 6.94 0.35
C ILE A 98 -7.38 6.81 -1.16
N GLU A 99 -6.26 6.76 -1.90
CA GLU A 99 -6.30 6.50 -3.34
C GLU A 99 -6.97 5.16 -3.66
N MET A 100 -6.57 4.08 -2.99
CA MET A 100 -7.15 2.74 -3.20
C MET A 100 -8.64 2.71 -2.89
N LEU A 101 -9.08 3.42 -1.84
CA LEU A 101 -10.49 3.59 -1.52
C LEU A 101 -11.26 4.23 -2.68
N ILE A 102 -10.73 5.30 -3.27
CA ILE A 102 -11.34 5.98 -4.42
C ILE A 102 -11.37 5.04 -5.64
N ILE A 103 -10.29 4.31 -5.90
CA ILE A 103 -10.21 3.35 -7.01
C ILE A 103 -11.29 2.27 -6.86
N VAL A 104 -11.43 1.69 -5.66
CA VAL A 104 -12.45 0.66 -5.37
C VAL A 104 -13.84 1.19 -5.70
N PHE A 105 -14.24 2.34 -5.15
CA PHE A 105 -15.63 2.81 -5.25
C PHE A 105 -15.98 3.49 -6.58
N PHE A 106 -15.08 4.30 -7.13
CA PHE A 106 -15.37 5.12 -8.31
C PHE A 106 -14.91 4.48 -9.62
N PHE A 107 -13.85 3.67 -9.59
CA PHE A 107 -13.27 3.09 -10.79
C PHE A 107 -13.64 1.61 -10.99
N GLN A 108 -13.66 0.81 -9.92
CA GLN A 108 -13.71 -0.65 -10.04
C GLN A 108 -15.03 -1.29 -9.57
N TRP A 109 -15.80 -0.64 -8.70
CA TRP A 109 -17.02 -1.19 -8.10
C TRP A 109 -18.01 -1.78 -9.13
N GLN A 110 -18.19 -1.06 -10.24
CA GLN A 110 -19.10 -1.44 -11.32
C GLN A 110 -18.71 -2.74 -12.05
N PHE A 111 -17.46 -3.18 -11.94
CA PHE A 111 -16.94 -4.37 -12.61
C PHE A 111 -17.01 -5.65 -11.75
N GLY A 112 -17.50 -5.52 -10.50
CA GLY A 112 -17.60 -6.62 -9.55
C GLY A 112 -16.28 -6.88 -8.79
N TYR A 113 -16.19 -8.04 -8.14
CA TYR A 113 -15.06 -8.37 -7.28
C TYR A 113 -13.79 -8.74 -8.06
N PHE A 114 -13.89 -9.72 -8.95
CA PHE A 114 -12.72 -10.40 -9.53
C PHE A 114 -11.84 -9.52 -10.40
N TRP A 115 -10.54 -9.55 -10.14
CA TRP A 115 -9.55 -8.77 -10.89
C TRP A 115 -9.52 -9.11 -12.39
N THR A 116 -9.85 -10.35 -12.76
CA THR A 116 -9.89 -10.81 -14.15
C THR A 116 -10.90 -10.04 -15.00
N ASN A 117 -11.91 -9.44 -14.37
CA ASN A 117 -12.91 -8.58 -15.01
C ASN A 117 -12.70 -7.09 -14.70
N ARG A 118 -11.49 -6.66 -14.31
CA ARG A 118 -11.21 -5.29 -13.81
C ARG A 118 -11.91 -4.96 -12.50
N GLY A 119 -12.30 -5.99 -11.74
CA GLY A 119 -12.92 -5.84 -10.43
C GLY A 119 -11.97 -5.31 -9.36
N TYR A 120 -12.55 -5.01 -8.19
CA TYR A 120 -11.88 -4.25 -7.12
C TYR A 120 -10.98 -5.08 -6.18
N GLU A 121 -10.86 -6.39 -6.39
CA GLU A 121 -10.14 -7.34 -5.54
C GLU A 121 -8.72 -6.87 -5.14
N PHE A 122 -7.88 -6.48 -6.11
CA PHE A 122 -6.50 -6.05 -5.81
C PHE A 122 -6.43 -4.68 -5.13
N ALA A 123 -7.25 -3.72 -5.54
CA ALA A 123 -7.28 -2.40 -4.90
C ALA A 123 -7.77 -2.51 -3.46
N LEU A 124 -8.74 -3.40 -3.19
CA LEU A 124 -9.19 -3.69 -1.83
C LEU A 124 -8.09 -4.36 -0.99
N LEU A 125 -7.35 -5.32 -1.55
CA LEU A 125 -6.20 -5.92 -0.85
C LEU A 125 -5.17 -4.85 -0.46
N TRP A 126 -4.80 -3.96 -1.39
CA TRP A 126 -3.89 -2.86 -1.10
C TRP A 126 -4.43 -1.88 -0.05
N LEU A 127 -5.72 -1.54 -0.11
CA LEU A 127 -6.38 -0.71 0.89
C LEU A 127 -6.26 -1.33 2.29
N LEU A 128 -6.57 -2.62 2.43
CA LEU A 128 -6.48 -3.32 3.70
C LEU A 128 -5.05 -3.42 4.23
N LEU A 129 -4.07 -3.64 3.35
CA LEU A 129 -2.65 -3.57 3.70
C LEU A 129 -2.25 -2.18 4.17
N CYS A 130 -2.69 -1.12 3.48
CA CYS A 130 -2.42 0.26 3.88
C CYS A 130 -3.05 0.59 5.23
N ILE A 131 -4.27 0.13 5.51
CA ILE A 131 -4.92 0.28 6.83
C ILE A 131 -4.09 -0.41 7.92
N ALA A 132 -3.67 -1.66 7.68
CA ALA A 132 -2.86 -2.41 8.64
C ALA A 132 -1.50 -1.71 8.89
N ILE A 133 -0.84 -1.23 7.84
CA ILE A 133 0.43 -0.50 7.93
C ILE A 133 0.24 0.87 8.61
N PHE A 134 -0.85 1.58 8.33
CA PHE A 134 -1.17 2.87 8.94
C PHE A 134 -1.25 2.75 10.46
N PHE A 135 -1.95 1.73 10.97
CA PHE A 135 -2.09 1.52 12.41
C PHE A 135 -0.81 0.96 13.04
N LYS A 136 -0.12 0.05 12.37
CA LYS A 136 1.12 -0.58 12.88
C LYS A 136 2.34 0.35 12.82
N GLY A 137 2.42 1.24 11.83
CA GLY A 137 3.53 2.16 11.65
C GLY A 137 4.74 1.61 10.89
N GLY A 138 5.91 2.23 11.00
CA GLY A 138 7.14 1.87 10.27
C GLY A 138 7.74 0.52 10.68
N GLY A 139 7.67 0.19 11.96
CA GLY A 139 8.23 -1.04 12.52
C GLY A 139 9.77 -1.05 12.59
N ARG A 140 10.35 -2.20 12.96
CA ARG A 140 11.77 -2.35 13.30
C ARG A 140 12.73 -1.91 12.19
N TYR A 141 12.41 -2.28 10.95
CA TYR A 141 13.22 -2.01 9.76
C TYR A 141 12.53 -0.93 8.93
N SER A 142 12.61 0.31 9.37
CA SER A 142 12.05 1.48 8.68
C SER A 142 13.01 2.66 8.81
N ILE A 143 12.97 3.57 7.83
CA ILE A 143 13.75 4.81 7.88
C ILE A 143 13.23 5.73 9.00
N ASP A 144 11.91 5.76 9.25
CA ASP A 144 11.31 6.47 10.39
C ASP A 144 12.01 6.11 11.70
N ARG A 145 12.25 4.81 11.92
CA ARG A 145 12.96 4.32 13.10
C ARG A 145 14.45 4.65 13.09
N MET A 146 15.10 4.70 11.92
CA MET A 146 16.49 5.16 11.81
C MET A 146 16.63 6.65 12.14
N ILE A 147 15.64 7.47 11.78
CA ILE A 147 15.58 8.90 12.10
C ILE A 147 15.11 9.13 13.55
N GLY A 148 14.52 8.11 14.19
CA GLY A 148 14.00 8.17 15.55
C GLY A 148 12.70 8.97 15.67
N ARG A 149 11.97 9.16 14.57
CA ARG A 149 10.70 9.91 14.55
C ARG A 149 9.67 9.14 13.75
N GLU A 150 8.46 9.06 14.30
CA GLU A 150 7.31 8.44 13.66
C GLU A 150 6.08 9.29 13.95
N PHE A 151 5.23 9.48 12.93
CA PHE A 151 3.94 10.16 13.04
C PHE A 151 2.85 9.21 13.55
#